data_AF-A0A1V6WX41-F1
#
_entry.id   AF-A0A1V6WX41-F1
#
_cell.length_a   1.000
_cell.length_b   1.000
_cell.length_c   1.000
_cell.angle_alpha   90.00
_cell.angle_beta   90.00
_cell.angle_gamma   90.00
#
_symmetry.space_group_name_H-M   'P 1'
#
loop_
_entity.id
_entity.type
_entity.pdbx_description
1 polymer ?
#
loop_
_entity_poly.entity_id
_entity_poly.type
_entity_poly.pdbx_seq_one_letter_code
_entity_poly.pdbx_strand_id
1 'polypeptide(L)'
;MSTYVSAPFPSSCALNRELLRNPLGANDDSSQPQSGEKSIPYIPGNPAVGLLPNEVHDQLSNELATPLLDELYAQLWLVARKSGHHIDALHTQKVKGRAIIPTEDPRLHLIWNRNKIYVKPVPLCLLNYEFWVRYLQPQKRALSENTSSVPKIEEPNASVFDSSTAIGFMRSYAFLVKSPLDFAIAKESYLIPTDIEWIEWSIFINHFRVVEDDSVAKRYHYGQLRLSRLNWAVRIFCPKSTRTRWFYENSYWSTTEFMERATFPLVFLFASVSIALSSMQVVLAVPVDRLWSHISDDHELQEMNRAFWLFSIAVVSLWLLTWVLLLGIPLVALCWQVFWGFRNREEEQARDTSTV
;
A
#
# COMPACT_ATOMS: atom_id res chain seq x y z
N MET A 1 2.70 18.29 -22.76
CA MET A 1 1.24 18.51 -22.74
C MET A 1 0.56 17.75 -23.86
N SER A 2 0.27 16.46 -23.64
CA SER A 2 -0.68 15.71 -24.47
C SER A 2 -1.87 15.38 -23.58
N THR A 3 -2.86 16.27 -23.55
CA THR A 3 -4.17 15.96 -23.01
C THR A 3 -4.83 14.99 -23.98
N TYR A 4 -4.87 13.71 -23.63
CA TYR A 4 -5.55 12.69 -24.41
C TYR A 4 -7.05 13.07 -24.53
N VAL A 5 -7.45 13.55 -25.71
CA VAL A 5 -8.85 13.85 -26.06
C VAL A 5 -9.63 12.54 -26.39
N SER A 6 -8.92 11.42 -26.48
CA SER A 6 -9.41 10.08 -26.81
C SER A 6 -8.78 9.02 -25.89
N ALA A 7 -9.14 7.76 -26.04
CA ALA A 7 -8.45 6.64 -25.40
C ALA A 7 -6.92 6.70 -25.65
N PRO A 8 -6.08 6.23 -24.71
CA PRO A 8 -4.62 6.40 -24.78
C PRO A 8 -3.92 5.58 -25.88
N PHE A 9 -4.61 4.61 -26.48
CA PHE A 9 -4.12 3.75 -27.55
C PHE A 9 -5.20 3.60 -28.64
N PRO A 10 -4.85 3.30 -29.90
CA PRO A 10 -5.82 3.08 -30.97
C PRO A 10 -6.50 1.72 -30.85
N SER A 11 -7.69 1.56 -31.45
CA SER A 11 -8.48 0.32 -31.41
C SER A 11 -7.73 -0.90 -31.96
N SER A 12 -6.84 -0.72 -32.94
CA SER A 12 -6.00 -1.79 -33.50
C SER A 12 -5.00 -2.37 -32.49
N CYS A 13 -4.64 -1.63 -31.45
CA CYS A 13 -3.73 -2.05 -30.40
C CYS A 13 -4.45 -2.63 -29.17
N ALA A 14 -5.78 -2.74 -29.20
CA ALA A 14 -6.56 -3.34 -28.11
C ALA A 14 -6.27 -4.84 -28.00
N LEU A 15 -6.02 -5.30 -26.77
CA LEU A 15 -5.73 -6.70 -26.49
C LEU A 15 -7.01 -7.52 -26.26
N ASN A 16 -8.06 -6.89 -25.71
CA ASN A 16 -9.39 -7.48 -25.66
C ASN A 16 -10.27 -6.82 -26.74
N ARG A 17 -10.88 -7.65 -27.59
CA ARG A 17 -11.74 -7.23 -28.72
C ARG A 17 -13.22 -7.58 -28.53
N GLU A 18 -13.63 -7.91 -27.32
CA GLU A 18 -15.04 -8.21 -27.03
C GLU A 18 -15.91 -6.96 -27.23
N LEU A 19 -17.02 -7.10 -27.94
CA LEU A 19 -17.92 -5.99 -28.25
C LEU A 19 -18.89 -5.73 -27.09
N LEU A 20 -18.95 -4.48 -26.61
CA LEU A 20 -19.79 -4.10 -25.48
C LEU A 20 -21.20 -3.71 -25.94
N ARG A 21 -22.22 -4.42 -25.46
CA ARG A 21 -23.62 -4.13 -25.80
C ARG A 21 -23.98 -2.71 -25.37
N ASN A 22 -24.74 -1.99 -26.20
CA ASN A 22 -25.13 -0.62 -25.87
C ASN A 22 -26.27 -0.65 -24.82
N PRO A 23 -26.09 -0.05 -23.62
CA PRO A 23 -27.06 -0.19 -22.53
C PRO A 23 -28.41 0.51 -22.78
N LEU A 24 -28.45 1.51 -23.67
CA LEU A 24 -29.67 2.23 -24.06
C LEU A 24 -30.32 1.74 -25.37
N GLY A 25 -29.74 0.73 -26.04
CA GLY A 25 -30.26 0.19 -27.29
C GLY A 25 -31.19 -1.00 -27.05
N ALA A 26 -32.43 -0.74 -26.63
CA ALA A 26 -33.52 -1.69 -26.79
C ALA A 26 -34.14 -1.47 -28.17
N ASN A 27 -34.14 -2.52 -28.99
CA ASN A 27 -34.77 -2.66 -30.31
C ASN A 27 -34.07 -1.95 -31.49
N ASP A 28 -33.21 -2.68 -32.17
CA ASP A 28 -33.24 -2.70 -33.64
C ASP A 28 -33.05 -4.15 -34.10
N ASP A 29 -34.17 -4.88 -34.06
CA ASP A 29 -34.35 -6.18 -34.69
C ASP A 29 -34.45 -5.97 -36.21
N SER A 30 -33.32 -5.72 -36.89
CA SER A 30 -33.17 -6.04 -38.32
C SER A 30 -31.79 -5.63 -38.85
N SER A 31 -30.75 -6.37 -38.48
CA SER A 31 -29.63 -6.67 -39.38
C SER A 31 -28.70 -7.68 -38.69
N GLN A 32 -28.77 -8.93 -39.12
CA GLN A 32 -27.76 -9.92 -38.74
C GLN A 32 -26.37 -9.39 -39.11
N PRO A 33 -25.42 -9.28 -38.16
CA PRO A 33 -24.01 -9.21 -38.50
C PRO A 33 -23.58 -10.59 -38.99
N GLN A 34 -23.13 -10.68 -40.24
CA GLN A 34 -22.39 -11.83 -40.72
C GLN A 34 -21.06 -11.89 -39.94
N SER A 35 -20.70 -13.09 -39.47
CA SER A 35 -19.50 -13.44 -38.66
C SER A 35 -19.61 -13.22 -37.14
N GLY A 36 -20.16 -14.21 -36.42
CA GLY A 36 -19.61 -14.80 -35.18
C GLY A 36 -19.35 -13.97 -33.90
N GLU A 37 -19.45 -12.65 -33.90
CA GLU A 37 -19.07 -11.83 -32.75
C GLU A 37 -20.23 -11.68 -31.75
N LYS A 38 -20.14 -12.40 -30.62
CA LYS A 38 -21.08 -12.29 -29.50
C LYS A 38 -20.78 -11.03 -28.70
N SER A 39 -21.73 -10.09 -28.66
CA SER A 39 -21.65 -8.91 -27.79
C SER A 39 -21.99 -9.27 -26.34
N ILE A 40 -21.19 -8.75 -25.40
CA ILE A 40 -21.36 -9.00 -23.95
C ILE A 40 -22.17 -7.88 -23.29
N PRO A 41 -23.14 -8.21 -22.40
CA PRO A 41 -23.94 -7.23 -21.67
C PRO A 41 -23.35 -6.82 -20.30
N TYR A 42 -22.16 -7.29 -19.95
CA TYR A 42 -21.48 -7.09 -18.67
C TYR A 42 -20.05 -6.58 -18.87
N ILE A 43 -19.38 -6.14 -17.80
CA ILE A 43 -17.99 -5.67 -17.84
C ILE A 43 -17.05 -6.83 -18.17
N PRO A 44 -16.10 -6.68 -19.13
CA PRO A 44 -15.11 -7.73 -19.42
C PRO A 44 -14.39 -8.20 -18.15
N GLY A 45 -14.48 -9.50 -17.85
CA GLY A 45 -13.89 -10.14 -16.67
C GLY A 45 -14.74 -10.12 -15.39
N ASN A 46 -15.81 -9.33 -15.32
CA ASN A 46 -16.73 -9.32 -14.17
C ASN A 46 -18.19 -9.49 -14.62
N PRO A 47 -18.71 -10.73 -14.65
CA PRO A 47 -20.07 -11.00 -15.13
C PRO A 47 -21.18 -10.52 -14.18
N ALA A 48 -20.85 -10.12 -12.95
CA ALA A 48 -21.84 -9.70 -11.96
C ALA A 48 -22.31 -8.25 -12.15
N VAL A 49 -21.59 -7.44 -12.94
CA VAL A 49 -21.83 -6.01 -13.10
C VAL A 49 -22.25 -5.70 -14.53
N GLY A 50 -23.36 -4.96 -14.69
CA GLY A 50 -23.88 -4.56 -15.99
C GLY A 50 -23.06 -3.44 -16.64
N LEU A 51 -23.52 -3.01 -17.81
CA LEU A 51 -22.93 -1.90 -18.57
C LEU A 51 -23.63 -0.55 -18.29
N LEU A 52 -24.34 -0.42 -17.17
CA LEU A 52 -24.91 0.85 -16.74
C LEU A 52 -23.78 1.76 -16.22
N PRO A 53 -23.69 3.04 -16.66
CA PRO A 53 -22.58 3.91 -16.28
C PRO A 53 -22.32 4.00 -14.77
N ASN A 54 -23.38 4.11 -13.96
CA ASN A 54 -23.26 4.19 -12.50
C ASN A 54 -22.65 2.91 -11.90
N GLU A 55 -23.14 1.74 -12.32
CA GLU A 55 -22.62 0.44 -11.86
C GLU A 55 -21.15 0.25 -12.25
N VAL A 56 -20.80 0.67 -13.47
CA VAL A 56 -19.42 0.61 -13.98
C VAL A 56 -18.50 1.54 -13.19
N HIS A 57 -18.93 2.77 -12.92
CA HIS A 57 -18.11 3.72 -12.15
C HIS A 57 -17.92 3.31 -10.69
N ASP A 58 -18.96 2.75 -10.05
CA ASP A 58 -18.86 2.23 -8.70
C ASP A 58 -17.92 1.01 -8.65
N GLN A 59 -18.02 0.11 -9.64
CA GLN A 59 -17.09 -1.02 -9.78
C GLN A 59 -15.65 -0.54 -10.00
N LEU A 60 -15.42 0.41 -10.91
CA LEU A 60 -14.08 0.98 -11.14
C LEU A 60 -13.52 1.65 -9.89
N SER A 61 -14.35 2.36 -9.12
CA SER A 61 -13.97 2.98 -7.86
C SER A 61 -13.54 1.92 -6.85
N ASN A 62 -14.30 0.84 -6.71
CA ASN A 62 -13.94 -0.27 -5.81
C ASN A 62 -12.70 -1.04 -6.28
N GLU A 63 -12.51 -1.15 -7.60
CA GLU A 63 -11.49 -1.99 -8.20
C GLU A 63 -10.13 -1.31 -8.33
N LEU A 64 -10.09 0.01 -8.53
CA LEU A 64 -8.87 0.77 -8.83
C LEU A 64 -8.60 1.93 -7.86
N ALA A 65 -9.62 2.53 -7.23
CA ALA A 65 -9.40 3.71 -6.40
C ALA A 65 -8.73 3.35 -5.06
N THR A 66 -7.93 4.28 -4.54
CA THR A 66 -7.21 4.10 -3.27
C THR A 66 -7.36 5.32 -2.37
N PRO A 67 -8.57 5.58 -1.85
CA PRO A 67 -8.88 6.82 -1.12
C PRO A 67 -7.98 7.04 0.09
N LEU A 68 -7.60 5.95 0.77
CA LEU A 68 -6.68 5.98 1.90
C LEU A 68 -5.29 6.55 1.55
N LEU A 69 -4.77 6.24 0.38
CA LEU A 69 -3.46 6.74 -0.05
C LEU A 69 -3.54 8.14 -0.64
N ASP A 70 -4.69 8.49 -1.20
CA ASP A 70 -4.95 9.85 -1.65
C ASP A 70 -5.08 10.82 -0.46
N GLU A 71 -5.66 10.37 0.66
CA GLU A 71 -5.70 11.12 1.93
C GLU A 71 -4.30 11.31 2.53
N LEU A 72 -3.45 10.27 2.44
CA LEU A 72 -2.07 10.30 2.91
C LEU A 72 -1.09 11.01 1.96
N TYR A 73 -1.53 11.42 0.78
CA TYR A 73 -0.66 11.89 -0.31
C TYR A 73 0.32 12.99 0.14
N ALA A 74 -0.17 13.96 0.93
CA ALA A 74 0.64 15.08 1.40
C ALA A 74 1.73 14.66 2.39
N GLN A 75 1.60 13.51 3.06
CA GLN A 75 2.53 13.01 4.06
C GLN A 75 3.36 11.81 3.56
N LEU A 76 2.99 11.19 2.43
CA LEU A 76 3.68 10.04 1.86
C LEU A 76 5.17 10.30 1.55
N TRP A 77 5.56 11.55 1.31
CA TRP A 77 6.97 11.92 1.08
C TRP A 77 7.89 11.59 2.26
N LEU A 78 7.36 11.51 3.49
CA LEU A 78 8.14 11.14 4.68
C LEU A 78 8.49 9.64 4.70
N VAL A 79 7.67 8.82 4.07
CA VAL A 79 7.76 7.35 4.15
C VAL A 79 8.18 6.69 2.84
N ALA A 80 8.03 7.41 1.72
CA ALA A 80 8.28 6.90 0.38
C ALA A 80 8.93 7.95 -0.52
N ARG A 81 9.67 7.47 -1.53
CA ARG A 81 10.23 8.33 -2.56
C ARG A 81 9.12 8.75 -3.51
N LYS A 82 8.91 10.07 -3.67
CA LYS A 82 7.99 10.65 -4.65
C LYS A 82 8.58 10.53 -6.06
N SER A 83 8.32 9.41 -6.71
CA SER A 83 8.71 9.14 -8.09
C SER A 83 7.89 7.99 -8.65
N GLY A 84 7.09 8.24 -9.68
CA GLY A 84 6.30 7.22 -10.36
C GLY A 84 7.16 6.19 -11.10
N HIS A 85 8.36 6.60 -11.52
CA HIS A 85 9.35 5.72 -12.17
C HIS A 85 10.04 4.75 -11.19
N HIS A 86 9.87 4.93 -9.87
CA HIS A 86 10.47 4.06 -8.86
C HIS A 86 9.69 2.74 -8.71
N ILE A 87 9.63 1.97 -9.79
CA ILE A 87 9.02 0.64 -9.86
C ILE A 87 10.06 -0.28 -10.47
N ASP A 88 10.49 -1.29 -9.72
CA ASP A 88 11.40 -2.30 -10.25
C ASP A 88 10.61 -3.31 -11.08
N ALA A 89 11.20 -3.74 -12.20
CA ALA A 89 10.63 -4.76 -13.07
C ALA A 89 10.51 -6.12 -12.35
N LEU A 90 9.63 -7.00 -12.83
CA LEU A 90 9.30 -8.27 -12.17
C LEU A 90 10.52 -9.19 -11.96
N HIS A 91 11.41 -9.32 -12.95
CA HIS A 91 12.64 -10.07 -12.81
C HIS A 91 13.55 -9.47 -11.73
N THR A 92 13.62 -8.14 -11.63
CA THR A 92 14.38 -7.45 -10.59
C THR A 92 13.79 -7.71 -9.20
N GLN A 93 12.46 -7.80 -9.08
CA GLN A 93 11.80 -8.21 -7.83
C GLN A 93 12.22 -9.62 -7.42
N LYS A 94 12.28 -10.58 -8.35
CA LYS A 94 12.78 -11.94 -8.12
C LYS A 94 14.25 -11.95 -7.69
N VAL A 95 15.10 -11.14 -8.34
CA VAL A 95 16.53 -10.98 -7.95
C VAL A 95 16.66 -10.44 -6.52
N LYS A 96 15.76 -9.56 -6.09
CA LYS A 96 15.68 -9.06 -4.69
C LYS A 96 15.13 -10.10 -3.71
N GLY A 97 14.88 -11.33 -4.14
CA GLY A 97 14.33 -12.41 -3.32
C GLY A 97 12.85 -12.21 -2.96
N ARG A 98 12.11 -11.40 -3.73
CA ARG A 98 10.68 -11.17 -3.49
C ARG A 98 9.82 -12.16 -4.28
N ALA A 99 8.89 -12.81 -3.60
CA ALA A 99 7.77 -13.50 -4.19
C ALA A 99 6.72 -12.50 -4.66
N ILE A 100 6.22 -12.70 -5.88
CA ILE A 100 5.15 -11.90 -6.47
C ILE A 100 3.83 -12.53 -6.05
N ILE A 101 2.99 -11.77 -5.36
CA ILE A 101 1.69 -12.25 -4.85
C ILE A 101 0.58 -11.47 -5.57
N PRO A 102 -0.24 -12.13 -6.40
CA PRO A 102 -1.41 -11.51 -6.99
C PRO A 102 -2.43 -11.15 -5.89
N THR A 103 -3.07 -9.99 -6.00
CA THR A 103 -4.08 -9.51 -5.04
C THR A 103 -5.18 -8.75 -5.74
N GLU A 104 -6.45 -8.98 -5.41
CA GLU A 104 -7.53 -8.18 -5.97
C GLU A 104 -7.69 -6.80 -5.31
N ASP A 105 -7.16 -6.62 -4.09
CA ASP A 105 -7.24 -5.33 -3.39
C ASP A 105 -6.33 -4.24 -4.05
N PRO A 106 -6.89 -3.15 -4.61
CA PRO A 106 -6.10 -2.06 -5.20
C PRO A 106 -5.20 -1.35 -4.19
N ARG A 107 -5.55 -1.39 -2.90
CA ARG A 107 -4.75 -0.81 -1.83
C ARG A 107 -3.37 -1.45 -1.78
N LEU A 108 -3.26 -2.74 -2.10
CA LEU A 108 -2.02 -3.50 -2.01
C LEU A 108 -1.17 -3.49 -3.29
N HIS A 109 -1.70 -3.03 -4.42
CA HIS A 109 -0.95 -2.97 -5.67
C HIS A 109 0.37 -2.16 -5.50
N LEU A 110 1.52 -2.73 -5.88
CA LEU A 110 2.88 -2.20 -5.69
C LEU A 110 3.33 -2.01 -4.22
N ILE A 111 2.69 -2.67 -3.27
CA ILE A 111 3.14 -2.68 -1.88
C ILE A 111 4.01 -3.91 -1.63
N TRP A 112 5.19 -3.70 -1.07
CA TRP A 112 6.08 -4.80 -0.69
C TRP A 112 6.26 -4.88 0.83
N ASN A 113 6.39 -6.12 1.30
CA ASN A 113 6.68 -6.44 2.68
C ASN A 113 7.72 -7.58 2.73
N ARG A 114 8.93 -7.26 3.21
CA ARG A 114 10.07 -8.19 3.28
C ARG A 114 10.37 -8.87 1.93
N ASN A 115 10.08 -10.16 1.83
CA ASN A 115 10.29 -11.04 0.68
C ASN A 115 9.01 -11.21 -0.16
N LYS A 116 8.02 -10.34 -0.01
CA LYS A 116 6.76 -10.39 -0.78
C LYS A 116 6.49 -9.04 -1.41
N ILE A 117 6.00 -9.03 -2.64
CA ILE A 117 5.41 -7.85 -3.28
C ILE A 117 4.01 -8.21 -3.76
N TYR A 118 3.04 -7.39 -3.38
CA TYR A 118 1.66 -7.53 -3.78
C TYR A 118 1.43 -6.73 -5.06
N VAL A 119 0.86 -7.38 -6.07
CA VAL A 119 0.57 -6.76 -7.37
C VAL A 119 -0.83 -7.17 -7.78
N LYS A 120 -1.69 -6.18 -8.02
CA LYS A 120 -3.02 -6.44 -8.56
C LYS A 120 -2.95 -6.80 -10.05
N PRO A 121 -3.55 -7.93 -10.50
CA PRO A 121 -3.67 -8.32 -11.91
C PRO A 121 -4.31 -7.24 -12.79
N VAL A 122 -4.04 -7.24 -14.09
CA VAL A 122 -4.67 -6.29 -15.01
C VAL A 122 -6.13 -6.67 -15.23
N PRO A 123 -7.09 -5.78 -14.91
CA PRO A 123 -8.48 -6.01 -15.25
C PRO A 123 -8.68 -6.09 -16.77
N LEU A 124 -9.46 -7.07 -17.23
CA LEU A 124 -9.72 -7.26 -18.67
C LEU A 124 -10.42 -6.04 -19.30
N CYS A 125 -11.21 -5.30 -18.52
CA CYS A 125 -11.86 -4.08 -18.98
C CYS A 125 -10.85 -2.99 -19.42
N LEU A 126 -9.65 -2.92 -18.79
CA LEU A 126 -8.61 -1.97 -19.18
C LEU A 126 -7.87 -2.38 -20.46
N LEU A 127 -8.05 -3.60 -20.94
CA LEU A 127 -7.47 -4.10 -22.18
C LEU A 127 -8.38 -3.88 -23.40
N ASN A 128 -9.64 -3.45 -23.18
CA ASN A 128 -10.66 -3.26 -24.20
C ASN A 128 -10.78 -1.78 -24.61
N TYR A 129 -10.68 -1.49 -25.91
CA TYR A 129 -10.73 -0.10 -26.40
C TYR A 129 -12.11 0.57 -26.25
N GLU A 130 -13.20 -0.16 -26.51
CA GLU A 130 -14.56 0.40 -26.38
C GLU A 130 -14.86 0.81 -24.94
N PHE A 131 -14.34 0.06 -23.97
CA PHE A 131 -14.46 0.37 -22.55
C PHE A 131 -13.82 1.73 -22.21
N TRP A 132 -12.59 1.99 -22.71
CA TRP A 132 -11.91 3.27 -22.51
C TRP A 132 -12.69 4.44 -23.11
N VAL A 133 -13.23 4.25 -24.33
CA VAL A 133 -14.01 5.29 -25.03
C VAL A 133 -15.33 5.57 -24.30
N ARG A 134 -16.00 4.55 -23.78
CA ARG A 134 -17.35 4.69 -23.20
C ARG A 134 -17.34 5.19 -21.76
N TYR A 135 -16.39 4.75 -20.92
CA TYR A 135 -16.44 4.99 -19.47
C TYR A 135 -15.23 5.73 -18.89
N LEU A 136 -14.11 5.83 -19.61
CA LEU A 136 -12.87 6.44 -19.10
C LEU A 136 -12.48 7.72 -19.83
N GLN A 137 -13.33 8.25 -20.71
CA GLN A 137 -13.08 9.56 -21.30
C GLN A 137 -13.28 10.67 -20.27
N PRO A 138 -12.38 11.67 -20.21
CA PRO A 138 -12.61 12.85 -19.40
C PRO A 138 -13.88 13.54 -19.94
N GLN A 139 -14.98 13.48 -19.20
CA GLN A 139 -16.11 14.34 -19.50
C GLN A 139 -15.60 15.76 -19.27
N LYS A 140 -15.54 16.59 -20.32
CA LYS A 140 -15.27 18.02 -20.16
C LYS A 140 -16.22 18.52 -19.06
N ARG A 141 -15.70 18.80 -17.86
CA ARG A 141 -16.31 19.83 -17.02
C ARG A 141 -16.33 21.04 -17.93
N ALA A 142 -17.51 21.38 -18.44
CA ALA A 142 -17.68 22.56 -19.25
C ALA A 142 -17.14 23.71 -18.42
N LEU A 143 -15.93 24.16 -18.74
CA LEU A 143 -15.40 25.42 -18.29
C LEU A 143 -16.24 26.46 -19.02
N SER A 144 -17.42 26.72 -18.46
CA SER A 144 -18.28 27.85 -18.78
C SER A 144 -17.74 29.06 -18.04
N GLU A 145 -16.52 29.48 -18.39
CA GLU A 145 -16.30 30.90 -18.60
C GLU A 145 -16.85 31.10 -20.02
N ASN A 146 -18.08 31.56 -20.22
CA ASN A 146 -18.43 32.97 -20.25
C ASN A 146 -19.96 33.13 -20.30
N THR A 147 -20.49 34.08 -19.51
CA THR A 147 -21.69 34.90 -19.79
C THR A 147 -23.09 34.23 -19.72
N SER A 148 -23.85 34.69 -18.71
CA SER A 148 -25.33 34.80 -18.63
C SER A 148 -26.08 33.80 -17.75
N SER A 149 -26.52 34.34 -16.61
CA SER A 149 -27.68 34.00 -15.77
C SER A 149 -28.74 33.06 -16.37
N VAL A 150 -28.63 31.76 -16.07
CA VAL A 150 -29.77 30.84 -15.90
C VAL A 150 -29.38 29.85 -14.79
N PRO A 151 -30.22 29.62 -13.76
CA PRO A 151 -29.94 28.58 -12.78
C PRO A 151 -30.18 27.23 -13.46
N LYS A 152 -29.10 26.57 -13.88
CA LYS A 152 -29.14 25.16 -14.30
C LYS A 152 -29.37 24.34 -13.04
N ILE A 153 -30.47 23.59 -13.03
CA ILE A 153 -30.71 22.52 -12.06
C ILE A 153 -29.51 21.58 -12.15
N GLU A 154 -28.68 21.60 -11.12
CA GLU A 154 -27.60 20.65 -10.92
C GLU A 154 -28.26 19.29 -10.70
N GLU A 155 -28.22 18.41 -11.70
CA GLU A 155 -28.47 16.98 -11.48
C GLU A 155 -27.45 16.50 -10.44
N PRO A 156 -27.90 16.05 -9.26
CA PRO A 156 -27.00 15.64 -8.20
C PRO A 156 -26.60 14.18 -8.47
N ASN A 157 -25.29 13.92 -8.42
CA ASN A 157 -24.73 12.60 -8.06
C ASN A 157 -24.56 11.53 -9.16
N ALA A 158 -24.03 11.86 -10.34
CA ALA A 158 -23.29 10.83 -11.09
C ALA A 158 -21.88 10.72 -10.48
N SER A 159 -21.56 9.61 -9.81
CA SER A 159 -20.24 9.29 -9.28
C SER A 159 -19.25 9.10 -10.44
N VAL A 160 -18.72 10.20 -11.00
CA VAL A 160 -17.78 10.11 -12.12
C VAL A 160 -16.45 9.57 -11.61
N PHE A 161 -16.07 8.37 -12.08
CA PHE A 161 -14.75 7.79 -11.81
C PHE A 161 -13.64 8.59 -12.50
N ASP A 162 -12.53 8.83 -11.80
CA ASP A 162 -11.38 9.54 -12.37
C ASP A 162 -10.53 8.61 -13.26
N SER A 163 -10.53 8.87 -14.56
CA SER A 163 -9.76 8.08 -15.52
C SER A 163 -8.25 8.17 -15.32
N SER A 164 -7.76 9.19 -14.61
CA SER A 164 -6.34 9.32 -14.25
C SER A 164 -5.84 8.15 -13.40
N THR A 165 -6.73 7.50 -12.64
CA THR A 165 -6.42 6.30 -11.85
C THR A 165 -6.13 5.10 -12.75
N ALA A 166 -6.97 4.86 -13.75
CA ALA A 166 -6.78 3.76 -14.71
C ALA A 166 -5.50 3.95 -15.55
N ILE A 167 -5.21 5.19 -15.97
CA ILE A 167 -3.98 5.50 -16.72
C ILE A 167 -2.75 5.24 -15.84
N GLY A 168 -2.78 5.71 -14.58
CA GLY A 168 -1.69 5.47 -13.62
C GLY A 168 -1.47 3.99 -13.31
N PHE A 169 -2.55 3.20 -13.25
CA PHE A 169 -2.48 1.75 -13.11
C PHE A 169 -1.78 1.11 -14.32
N MET A 170 -2.18 1.45 -15.54
CA MET A 170 -1.53 0.87 -16.73
C MET A 170 -0.07 1.31 -16.87
N ARG A 171 0.24 2.53 -16.43
CA ARG A 171 1.61 3.02 -16.34
C ARG A 171 2.47 2.21 -15.37
N SER A 172 1.93 1.74 -14.24
CA SER A 172 2.71 0.88 -13.34
C SER A 172 3.16 -0.42 -14.03
N TYR A 173 2.26 -1.01 -14.82
CA TYR A 173 2.53 -2.21 -15.62
C TYR A 173 3.59 -1.97 -16.70
N ALA A 174 3.64 -0.77 -17.26
CA ALA A 174 4.68 -0.37 -18.20
C ALA A 174 6.10 -0.40 -17.58
N PHE A 175 6.21 -0.15 -16.27
CA PHE A 175 7.46 -0.26 -15.52
C PHE A 175 7.70 -1.64 -14.91
N LEU A 176 6.65 -2.39 -14.55
CA LEU A 176 6.77 -3.77 -14.06
C LEU A 176 7.24 -4.73 -15.16
N VAL A 177 6.70 -4.57 -16.37
CA VAL A 177 6.94 -5.47 -17.50
C VAL A 177 7.75 -4.76 -18.58
N LYS A 178 9.08 -4.78 -18.43
CA LYS A 178 10.00 -4.10 -19.36
C LYS A 178 10.52 -5.02 -20.46
N SER A 179 10.73 -6.29 -20.14
CA SER A 179 11.37 -7.28 -20.99
C SER A 179 10.48 -8.50 -21.25
N PRO A 180 10.80 -9.33 -22.27
CA PRO A 180 10.09 -10.58 -22.51
C PRO A 180 10.13 -11.54 -21.31
N LEU A 181 11.23 -11.53 -20.54
CA LEU A 181 11.34 -12.31 -19.30
C LEU A 181 10.33 -11.85 -18.25
N ASP A 182 10.17 -10.54 -18.07
CA ASP A 182 9.17 -10.00 -17.16
C ASP A 182 7.76 -10.41 -17.57
N PHE A 183 7.49 -10.46 -18.87
CA PHE A 183 6.19 -10.88 -19.39
C PHE A 183 5.90 -12.36 -19.12
N ALA A 184 6.91 -13.22 -19.28
CA ALA A 184 6.80 -14.64 -18.90
C ALA A 184 6.50 -14.78 -17.39
N ILE A 185 7.21 -14.02 -16.54
CA ILE A 185 6.97 -14.01 -15.08
C ILE A 185 5.56 -13.48 -14.75
N ALA A 186 5.09 -12.45 -15.47
CA ALA A 186 3.75 -11.89 -15.28
C ALA A 186 2.66 -12.94 -15.59
N LYS A 187 2.83 -13.73 -16.67
CA LYS A 187 1.94 -14.84 -17.01
C LYS A 187 1.99 -15.96 -15.97
N GLU A 188 3.18 -16.36 -15.54
CA GLU A 188 3.37 -17.37 -14.48
C GLU A 188 2.68 -16.96 -13.17
N SER A 189 2.66 -15.66 -12.88
CA SER A 189 2.05 -15.09 -11.67
C SER A 189 0.57 -14.70 -11.85
N TYR A 190 -0.05 -15.05 -12.98
CA TYR A 190 -1.45 -14.72 -13.33
C TYR A 190 -1.78 -13.22 -13.28
N LEU A 191 -0.78 -12.34 -13.54
CA LEU A 191 -0.98 -10.90 -13.54
C LEU A 191 -1.52 -10.36 -14.87
N ILE A 192 -1.33 -11.11 -15.95
CA ILE A 192 -1.75 -10.80 -17.31
C ILE A 192 -2.39 -12.07 -17.90
N PRO A 193 -3.43 -11.94 -18.73
CA PRO A 193 -4.04 -13.07 -19.42
C PRO A 193 -3.05 -13.91 -20.24
N THR A 194 -3.25 -15.23 -20.27
CA THR A 194 -2.30 -16.19 -20.87
C THR A 194 -2.33 -16.21 -22.40
N ASP A 195 -3.43 -15.76 -22.99
CA ASP A 195 -3.74 -15.70 -24.42
C ASP A 195 -2.96 -14.61 -25.18
N ILE A 196 -2.44 -13.60 -24.49
CA ILE A 196 -1.80 -12.43 -25.12
C ILE A 196 -0.34 -12.71 -25.48
N GLU A 197 0.11 -12.34 -26.67
CA GLU A 197 1.53 -12.46 -27.05
C GLU A 197 2.40 -11.27 -26.59
N TRP A 198 3.71 -11.49 -26.47
CA TRP A 198 4.64 -10.42 -26.06
C TRP A 198 4.62 -9.23 -27.02
N ILE A 199 4.56 -9.49 -28.33
CA ILE A 199 4.60 -8.43 -29.35
C ILE A 199 3.38 -7.52 -29.19
N GLU A 200 2.19 -8.10 -29.10
CA GLU A 200 0.93 -7.38 -28.89
C GLU A 200 0.97 -6.56 -27.60
N TRP A 201 1.39 -7.19 -26.49
CA TRP A 201 1.55 -6.51 -25.21
C TRP A 201 2.53 -5.33 -25.30
N SER A 202 3.67 -5.52 -25.99
CA SER A 202 4.70 -4.50 -26.12
C SER A 202 4.22 -3.26 -26.88
N ILE A 203 3.41 -3.45 -27.93
CA ILE A 203 2.81 -2.37 -28.71
C ILE A 203 1.76 -1.63 -27.87
N PHE A 204 0.89 -2.39 -27.20
CA PHE A 204 -0.13 -1.84 -26.33
C PHE A 204 0.48 -1.00 -25.19
N ILE A 205 1.40 -1.57 -24.41
CA ILE A 205 1.94 -0.94 -23.20
C ILE A 205 2.83 0.27 -23.50
N ASN A 206 3.36 0.38 -24.72
CA ASN A 206 4.21 1.49 -25.13
C ASN A 206 3.50 2.86 -25.01
N HIS A 207 2.19 2.89 -25.24
CA HIS A 207 1.37 4.11 -25.10
C HIS A 207 1.36 4.67 -23.68
N PHE A 208 1.49 3.80 -22.66
CA PHE A 208 1.47 4.18 -21.26
C PHE A 208 2.86 4.54 -20.69
N ARG A 209 3.94 4.23 -21.42
CA ARG A 209 5.32 4.53 -20.98
C ARG A 209 5.65 6.02 -20.97
N VAL A 210 5.00 6.78 -21.84
CA VAL A 210 5.26 8.21 -22.06
C VAL A 210 4.43 9.10 -21.11
N VAL A 211 3.56 8.50 -20.30
CA VAL A 211 2.64 9.26 -19.44
C VAL A 211 3.38 9.93 -18.27
N GLU A 212 3.32 11.26 -18.25
CA GLU A 212 3.88 12.12 -17.19
C GLU A 212 3.11 12.01 -15.87
N ASP A 213 3.74 12.42 -14.77
CA ASP A 213 3.15 12.38 -13.42
C ASP A 213 1.91 13.28 -13.28
N ASP A 214 1.76 14.33 -14.10
CA ASP A 214 0.63 15.25 -14.02
C ASP A 214 -0.70 14.67 -14.55
N SER A 215 -0.61 13.61 -15.35
CA SER A 215 -1.77 12.97 -16.01
C SER A 215 -2.32 11.75 -15.26
N VAL A 216 -1.76 11.43 -14.08
CA VAL A 216 -2.12 10.24 -13.32
C VAL A 216 -2.68 10.59 -11.94
N ALA A 217 -3.43 9.67 -11.36
CA ALA A 217 -3.91 9.84 -10.00
C ALA A 217 -2.75 9.93 -9.00
N LYS A 218 -2.96 10.70 -7.93
CA LYS A 218 -2.03 10.96 -6.82
C LYS A 218 -1.28 9.72 -6.33
N ARG A 219 -1.99 8.59 -6.19
CA ARG A 219 -1.39 7.29 -5.85
C ARG A 219 -0.15 6.95 -6.68
N TYR A 220 -0.20 7.14 -7.99
CA TYR A 220 0.81 6.67 -8.93
C TYR A 220 2.01 7.63 -9.10
N HIS A 221 1.98 8.81 -8.46
CA HIS A 221 3.17 9.65 -8.33
C HIS A 221 4.23 8.98 -7.43
N TYR A 222 3.79 8.02 -6.60
CA TYR A 222 4.64 7.15 -5.83
C TYR A 222 4.64 5.77 -6.50
N GLY A 223 5.83 5.23 -6.77
CA GLY A 223 5.99 3.87 -7.29
C GLY A 223 5.73 2.81 -6.21
N GLN A 224 6.72 1.96 -5.95
CA GLN A 224 6.57 0.91 -4.95
C GLN A 224 6.62 1.46 -3.51
N LEU A 225 5.70 1.00 -2.65
CA LEU A 225 5.60 1.42 -1.26
C LEU A 225 5.97 0.27 -0.32
N ARG A 226 6.65 0.58 0.78
CA ARG A 226 6.99 -0.41 1.82
C ARG A 226 5.89 -0.45 2.88
N LEU A 227 5.27 -1.62 3.08
CA LEU A 227 4.16 -1.77 4.03
C LEU A 227 4.54 -1.34 5.46
N SER A 228 5.76 -1.65 5.90
CA SER A 228 6.19 -1.29 7.25
C SER A 228 6.22 0.22 7.50
N ARG A 229 6.58 1.03 6.49
CA ARG A 229 6.59 2.49 6.61
C ARG A 229 5.18 3.06 6.46
N LEU A 230 4.36 2.42 5.63
CA LEU A 230 2.97 2.81 5.46
C LEU A 230 2.13 2.56 6.71
N ASN A 231 2.38 1.47 7.44
CA ASN A 231 1.80 1.23 8.76
C ASN A 231 2.14 2.37 9.74
N TRP A 232 3.37 2.88 9.71
CA TRP A 232 3.74 4.06 10.49
C TRP A 232 3.02 5.33 10.05
N ALA A 233 2.89 5.57 8.74
CA ALA A 233 2.14 6.73 8.24
C ALA A 233 0.67 6.71 8.70
N VAL A 234 0.00 5.56 8.58
CA VAL A 234 -1.37 5.37 9.08
C VAL A 234 -1.45 5.64 10.59
N ARG A 235 -0.50 5.10 11.37
CA ARG A 235 -0.47 5.25 12.82
C ARG A 235 -0.23 6.71 13.28
N ILE A 236 0.55 7.49 12.52
CA ILE A 236 0.88 8.87 12.88
C ILE A 236 -0.21 9.84 12.42
N PHE A 237 -0.70 9.68 11.19
CA PHE A 237 -1.60 10.66 10.57
C PHE A 237 -3.09 10.32 10.73
N CYS A 238 -3.43 9.10 11.17
CA CYS A 238 -4.79 8.65 11.46
C CYS A 238 -5.83 9.06 10.39
N PRO A 239 -5.70 8.57 9.14
CA PRO A 239 -6.60 8.92 8.05
C PRO A 239 -8.03 8.46 8.34
N LYS A 240 -9.03 9.27 7.96
CA LYS A 240 -10.46 8.98 8.15
C LYS A 240 -10.91 7.78 7.33
N SER A 241 -10.29 7.55 6.16
CA SER A 241 -10.64 6.43 5.26
C SER A 241 -10.12 5.06 5.73
N THR A 242 -9.47 4.97 6.90
CA THR A 242 -8.93 3.69 7.40
C THR A 242 -10.00 2.81 8.06
N ARG A 243 -10.06 1.53 7.66
CA ARG A 243 -10.80 0.50 8.42
C ARG A 243 -10.14 0.22 9.78
N THR A 244 -8.82 0.32 9.84
CA THR A 244 -7.99 0.12 11.04
C THR A 244 -7.04 1.28 11.23
N ARG A 245 -7.13 1.99 12.36
CA ARG A 245 -6.30 3.17 12.66
C ARG A 245 -4.80 2.88 12.85
N TRP A 246 -4.40 1.62 12.91
CA TRP A 246 -3.05 1.21 13.33
C TRP A 246 -2.20 0.60 12.23
N PHE A 247 -2.83 -0.10 11.29
CA PHE A 247 -2.14 -0.80 10.21
C PHE A 247 -2.83 -0.48 8.90
N TYR A 248 -2.01 -0.29 7.87
CA TYR A 248 -2.50 -0.18 6.51
C TYR A 248 -3.06 -1.53 6.05
N GLU A 249 -2.31 -2.60 6.27
CA GLU A 249 -2.73 -3.98 6.02
C GLU A 249 -2.20 -4.88 7.14
N ASN A 250 -3.04 -5.78 7.63
CA ASN A 250 -2.61 -6.74 8.65
C ASN A 250 -1.85 -7.89 7.99
N SER A 251 -0.53 -7.80 8.00
CA SER A 251 0.33 -8.81 7.38
C SER A 251 0.52 -10.07 8.23
N TYR A 252 0.09 -10.07 9.51
CA TYR A 252 0.26 -11.21 10.40
C TYR A 252 -1.10 -11.84 10.67
N TRP A 253 -1.33 -12.98 10.03
CA TRP A 253 -2.49 -13.83 10.30
C TRP A 253 -2.18 -14.90 11.36
N SER A 254 -0.89 -15.09 11.68
CA SER A 254 -0.42 -16.05 12.69
C SER A 254 0.37 -15.36 13.80
N THR A 255 0.05 -15.71 15.04
CA THR A 255 0.77 -15.25 16.25
C THR A 255 2.22 -15.75 16.26
N THR A 256 2.49 -16.90 15.63
CA THR A 256 3.80 -17.55 15.59
C THR A 256 4.86 -16.71 14.89
N GLU A 257 4.55 -16.09 13.74
CA GLU A 257 5.49 -15.23 13.02
C GLU A 257 5.86 -13.96 13.81
N PHE A 258 4.93 -13.46 14.63
CA PHE A 258 5.19 -12.33 15.51
C PHE A 258 6.09 -12.74 16.69
N MET A 259 5.78 -13.88 17.31
CA MET A 259 6.57 -14.43 18.42
C MET A 259 8.00 -14.74 18.01
N GLU A 260 8.22 -15.41 16.88
CA GLU A 260 9.57 -15.71 16.37
C GLU A 260 10.43 -14.44 16.23
N ARG A 261 9.82 -13.34 15.78
CA ARG A 261 10.52 -12.06 15.69
C ARG A 261 10.78 -11.42 17.05
N ALA A 262 9.84 -11.51 17.98
CA ALA A 262 9.99 -10.95 19.32
C ALA A 262 11.02 -11.75 20.15
N THR A 263 11.19 -13.05 19.87
CA THR A 263 12.09 -13.94 20.61
C THR A 263 13.53 -13.46 20.58
N PHE A 264 14.08 -13.09 19.41
CA PHE A 264 15.50 -12.72 19.33
C PHE A 264 15.85 -11.48 20.19
N PRO A 265 15.14 -10.34 20.07
CA PRO A 265 15.35 -9.21 20.97
C PRO A 265 15.10 -9.54 22.44
N LEU A 266 14.08 -10.34 22.76
CA LEU A 266 13.77 -10.72 24.14
C LEU A 266 14.85 -11.60 24.77
N VAL A 267 15.37 -12.58 24.02
CA VAL A 267 16.47 -13.44 24.45
C VAL A 267 17.76 -12.62 24.59
N PHE A 268 18.03 -11.71 23.65
CA PHE A 268 19.18 -10.81 23.76
C PHE A 268 19.07 -9.91 25.01
N LEU A 269 17.90 -9.34 25.26
CA LEU A 269 17.64 -8.56 26.47
C LEU A 269 17.84 -9.43 27.72
N PHE A 270 17.21 -10.60 27.78
CA PHE A 270 17.35 -11.53 28.89
C PHE A 270 18.81 -11.95 29.14
N ALA A 271 19.57 -12.26 28.09
CA ALA A 271 20.98 -12.63 28.20
C ALA A 271 21.83 -11.47 28.71
N SER A 272 21.62 -10.26 28.17
CA SER A 272 22.31 -9.05 28.64
C SER A 272 22.03 -8.80 30.14
N VAL A 273 20.80 -9.06 30.55
CA VAL A 273 20.34 -8.90 31.93
C VAL A 273 20.99 -9.89 32.86
N SER A 274 20.99 -11.16 32.45
CA SER A 274 21.60 -12.25 33.22
C SER A 274 23.09 -12.01 33.40
N ILE A 275 23.81 -11.59 32.34
CA ILE A 275 25.24 -11.30 32.42
C ILE A 275 25.52 -10.14 33.37
N ALA A 276 24.74 -9.05 33.30
CA ALA A 276 24.91 -7.91 34.20
C ALA A 276 24.69 -8.31 35.67
N LEU A 277 23.61 -9.06 35.95
CA LEU A 277 23.31 -9.54 37.30
C LEU A 277 24.37 -10.53 37.81
N SER A 278 24.86 -11.43 36.97
CA SER A 278 25.93 -12.35 37.34
C SER A 278 27.25 -11.61 37.62
N SER A 279 27.62 -10.61 36.83
CA SER A 279 28.79 -9.77 37.10
C SER A 279 28.65 -9.02 38.43
N MET A 280 27.46 -8.52 38.74
CA MET A 280 27.18 -7.87 40.03
C MET A 280 27.29 -8.85 41.21
N GLN A 281 26.77 -10.07 41.05
CA GLN A 281 26.90 -11.12 42.07
C GLN A 281 28.37 -11.47 42.35
N VAL A 282 29.21 -11.51 41.30
CA VAL A 282 30.66 -11.76 41.46
C VAL A 282 31.32 -10.66 42.27
N VAL A 283 31.03 -9.38 41.99
CA VAL A 283 31.60 -8.25 42.75
C VAL A 283 31.17 -8.30 44.22
N LEU A 284 29.90 -8.58 44.49
CA LEU A 284 29.37 -8.65 45.86
C LEU A 284 29.89 -9.85 46.66
N ALA A 285 30.32 -10.91 45.97
CA ALA A 285 30.87 -12.11 46.60
C ALA A 285 32.36 -11.99 46.96
N VAL A 286 33.07 -10.98 46.47
CA VAL A 286 34.49 -10.77 46.81
C VAL A 286 34.59 -10.13 48.20
N PRO A 287 35.26 -10.79 49.17
CA PRO A 287 35.46 -10.22 50.50
C PRO A 287 36.31 -8.95 50.42
N VAL A 288 35.71 -7.80 50.78
CA VAL A 288 36.30 -6.45 50.75
C VAL A 288 37.48 -6.33 51.74
N ASP A 289 37.63 -7.27 52.65
CA ASP A 289 38.71 -7.37 53.62
C ASP A 289 39.99 -8.00 53.04
N ARG A 290 39.90 -8.87 52.02
CA ARG A 290 41.06 -9.60 51.48
C ARG A 290 41.70 -8.97 50.24
N LEU A 291 40.92 -8.32 49.38
CA LEU A 291 41.43 -7.68 48.16
C LEU A 291 42.13 -6.34 48.45
N TRP A 292 41.72 -5.66 49.52
CA TRP A 292 42.09 -4.27 49.82
C TRP A 292 43.21 -4.14 50.85
N SER A 293 43.70 -5.26 51.39
CA SER A 293 44.82 -5.29 52.35
C SER A 293 46.21 -5.15 51.70
N HIS A 294 46.30 -5.24 50.36
CA HIS A 294 47.56 -5.14 49.61
C HIS A 294 47.83 -3.77 48.98
N ILE A 295 46.85 -2.87 48.94
CA ILE A 295 46.99 -1.52 48.35
C ILE A 295 46.97 -0.53 49.50
N SER A 296 48.11 0.09 49.80
CA SER A 296 48.35 0.82 51.06
C SER A 296 48.15 2.34 50.97
N ASP A 297 47.82 2.89 49.79
CA ASP A 297 47.62 4.33 49.60
C ASP A 297 46.13 4.69 49.49
N ASP A 298 45.64 5.44 50.49
CA ASP A 298 44.23 5.87 50.59
C ASP A 298 43.74 6.65 49.35
N HIS A 299 44.63 7.36 48.66
CA HIS A 299 44.28 8.18 47.49
C HIS A 299 44.01 7.36 46.22
N GLU A 300 44.83 6.34 45.94
CA GLU A 300 44.62 5.46 44.77
C GLU A 300 43.38 4.58 44.94
N LEU A 301 43.12 4.15 46.18
CA LEU A 301 41.90 3.42 46.56
C LEU A 301 40.63 4.23 46.32
N GLN A 302 40.66 5.51 46.66
CA GLN A 302 39.50 6.39 46.52
C GLN A 302 39.20 6.72 45.05
N GLU A 303 40.23 6.90 44.22
CA GLU A 303 40.08 7.10 42.77
C GLU A 303 39.52 5.85 42.08
N MET A 304 40.03 4.67 42.43
CA MET A 304 39.56 3.40 41.87
C MET A 304 38.11 3.10 42.26
N ASN A 305 37.73 3.33 43.52
CA ASN A 305 36.35 3.17 43.98
C ASN A 305 35.40 4.15 43.27
N ARG A 306 35.84 5.40 43.06
CA ARG A 306 35.05 6.40 42.32
C ARG A 306 34.85 6.02 40.86
N ALA A 307 35.89 5.52 40.19
CA ALA A 307 35.80 5.04 38.81
C ALA A 307 34.85 3.84 38.70
N PHE A 308 34.92 2.89 39.64
CA PHE A 308 34.02 1.74 39.70
C PHE A 308 32.55 2.15 39.92
N TRP A 309 32.30 3.08 40.84
CA TRP A 309 30.96 3.60 41.10
C TRP A 309 30.36 4.31 39.88
N LEU A 310 31.14 5.16 39.21
CA LEU A 310 30.70 5.85 38.00
C LEU A 310 30.42 4.88 36.85
N PHE A 311 31.27 3.86 36.68
CA PHE A 311 31.05 2.82 35.67
C PHE A 311 29.77 2.02 35.96
N SER A 312 29.52 1.65 37.22
CA SER A 312 28.31 0.93 37.62
C SER A 312 27.04 1.76 37.34
N ILE A 313 27.02 3.04 37.72
CA ILE A 313 25.90 3.95 37.43
C ILE A 313 25.67 4.06 35.92
N ALA A 314 26.73 4.23 35.13
CA ALA A 314 26.63 4.37 33.68
C ALA A 314 26.03 3.11 33.03
N VAL A 315 26.47 1.92 33.44
CA VAL A 315 25.95 0.63 32.94
C VAL A 315 24.47 0.47 33.31
N VAL A 316 24.10 0.75 34.57
CA VAL A 316 22.70 0.67 35.02
C VAL A 316 21.81 1.67 34.26
N SER A 317 22.30 2.90 34.02
CA SER A 317 21.55 3.91 33.27
C SER A 317 21.35 3.52 31.80
N LEU A 318 22.39 3.01 31.13
CA LEU A 318 22.30 2.53 29.75
C LEU A 318 21.33 1.34 29.63
N TRP A 319 21.35 0.48 30.63
CA TRP A 319 20.45 -0.67 30.68
C TRP A 319 19.00 -0.25 30.92
N LEU A 320 18.75 0.65 31.88
CA LEU A 320 17.42 1.24 32.10
C LEU A 320 16.90 1.92 30.82
N LEU A 321 17.74 2.68 30.12
CA LEU A 321 17.39 3.30 28.85
C LEU A 321 16.98 2.25 27.81
N THR A 322 17.74 1.16 27.71
CA THR A 322 17.45 0.03 26.81
C THR A 322 16.10 -0.61 27.15
N TRP A 323 15.80 -0.81 28.44
CA TRP A 323 14.51 -1.32 28.92
C TRP A 323 13.34 -0.37 28.61
N VAL A 324 13.52 0.94 28.81
CA VAL A 324 12.51 1.95 28.47
C VAL A 324 12.22 1.96 26.96
N LEU A 325 13.27 1.84 26.13
CA LEU A 325 13.12 1.89 24.67
C LEU A 325 12.51 0.60 24.11
N LEU A 326 12.92 -0.57 24.62
CA LEU A 326 12.43 -1.88 24.16
C LEU A 326 11.06 -2.25 24.72
N LEU A 327 10.78 -1.98 25.99
CA LEU A 327 9.55 -2.42 26.66
C LEU A 327 8.62 -1.26 27.04
N GLY A 328 9.17 -0.11 27.41
CA GLY A 328 8.36 1.08 27.73
C GLY A 328 7.55 1.56 26.53
N ILE A 329 8.15 1.68 25.35
CA ILE A 329 7.45 2.10 24.12
C ILE A 329 6.28 1.16 23.76
N PRO A 330 6.45 -0.18 23.69
CA PRO A 330 5.33 -1.06 23.40
C PRO A 330 4.32 -1.15 24.55
N LEU A 331 4.72 -1.09 25.82
CA LEU A 331 3.77 -1.10 26.95
C LEU A 331 2.93 0.17 26.99
N VAL A 332 3.53 1.34 26.80
CA VAL A 332 2.78 2.60 26.68
C VAL A 332 1.83 2.54 25.49
N ALA A 333 2.28 1.97 24.36
CA ALA A 333 1.40 1.76 23.23
C ALA A 333 0.24 0.79 23.55
N LEU A 334 0.47 -0.26 24.33
CA LEU A 334 -0.54 -1.26 24.73
C LEU A 334 -1.53 -0.68 25.74
N CYS A 335 -1.06 0.04 26.77
CA CYS A 335 -1.91 0.75 27.72
C CYS A 335 -2.75 1.82 27.01
N TRP A 336 -2.15 2.56 26.08
CA TRP A 336 -2.89 3.50 25.24
C TRP A 336 -3.95 2.79 24.38
N GLN A 337 -3.61 1.63 23.80
CA GLN A 337 -4.55 0.81 23.02
C GLN A 337 -5.75 0.33 23.85
N VAL A 338 -5.50 -0.15 25.07
CA VAL A 338 -6.54 -0.63 25.98
C VAL A 338 -7.43 0.53 26.43
N PHE A 339 -6.83 1.64 26.87
CA PHE A 339 -7.57 2.82 27.31
C PHE A 339 -8.40 3.43 26.18
N TRP A 340 -7.83 3.52 24.98
CA TRP A 340 -8.56 3.99 23.80
C TRP A 340 -9.71 3.04 23.43
N GLY A 341 -9.50 1.71 23.49
CA GLY A 341 -10.54 0.72 23.23
C GLY A 341 -11.71 0.77 24.20
N PHE A 342 -11.45 1.01 25.49
CA PHE A 342 -12.52 1.24 26.48
C PHE A 342 -13.30 2.52 26.18
N ARG A 343 -12.60 3.63 25.92
CA ARG A 343 -13.26 4.92 25.64
C ARG A 343 -14.12 4.89 24.38
N ASN A 344 -13.65 4.23 23.32
CA ASN A 344 -14.40 4.13 22.07
C ASN A 344 -15.63 3.21 22.19
N ARG A 345 -15.57 2.18 23.04
CA ARG A 345 -16.74 1.35 23.38
C ARG A 345 -17.79 2.12 24.17
N GLU A 346 -17.36 2.95 25.12
CA GLU A 346 -18.27 3.84 25.86
C GLU A 346 -18.93 4.88 24.93
N GLU A 347 -18.19 5.45 23.98
CA GLU A 347 -18.72 6.39 22.97
C GLU A 347 -19.69 5.72 21.95
N GLU A 348 -19.54 4.43 21.68
CA GLU A 348 -20.49 3.63 20.88
C GLU A 348 -21.75 3.29 21.69
N GLN A 349 -21.59 2.82 22.94
CA GLN A 349 -22.73 2.55 23.83
C GLN A 349 -23.54 3.81 24.18
N ALA A 350 -22.89 4.97 24.31
CA ALA A 350 -23.56 6.25 24.54
C ALA A 350 -24.34 6.76 23.31
N ARG A 351 -23.92 6.41 22.10
CA ARG A 351 -24.65 6.73 20.86
C ARG A 351 -25.87 5.84 20.66
N ASP A 352 -25.77 4.56 21.00
CA ASP A 352 -26.90 3.63 20.93
C ASP A 352 -27.95 3.90 22.01
N THR A 353 -27.57 4.46 23.16
CA THR A 353 -28.51 4.83 24.24
C THR A 353 -29.14 6.21 24.10
N SER A 354 -28.60 7.09 23.24
CA SER A 354 -29.18 8.41 22.94
C SER A 354 -30.06 8.43 21.68
N THR A 355 -30.14 7.32 20.97
CA THR A 355 -30.99 7.12 19.78
C THR A 355 -32.24 6.26 20.04
N VAL A 356 -32.45 5.85 21.29
CA VAL A 356 -33.68 5.26 21.84
C VAL A 356 -34.37 6.30 22.71
#